data_AF-A0AAN5D4X2-F1
#
_entry.id   AF-A0AAN5D4X2-F1
#
_cell.length_a   1.000
_cell.length_b   1.000
_cell.length_c   1.000
_cell.angle_alpha   90.00
_cell.angle_beta   90.00
_cell.angle_gamma   90.00
#
_symmetry.space_group_name_H-M   'P 1'
#
loop_
_entity.id
_entity.type
_entity.pdbx_description
1 polymer ?
#
loop_
_entity_poly.entity_id
_entity_poly.type
_entity_poly.pdbx_seq_one_letter_code
_entity_poly.pdbx_strand_id
1 'polypeptide(L)'
;KLFRIPPEQDAAHFINFTNMHTIIESFFTKLIVTHKLDEEATVNYAKSLGARHFDFCSRGFNEMFWDIFMACLKDELHVTMKSFDNENEHELTICLEKTFAWVIHNMRAGFQERKKKDIELKV
;
A
#
# COMPACT_ATOMS: atom_id res chain seq x y z
N LYS A 1 2.77 18.36 8.50
CA LYS A 1 2.10 17.38 9.41
C LYS A 1 0.93 16.79 8.63
N LEU A 2 0.91 15.48 8.33
CA LEU A 2 0.15 14.97 7.16
C LEU A 2 -1.36 14.90 7.35
N PHE A 3 -1.86 14.73 8.57
CA PHE A 3 -3.31 14.76 8.75
C PHE A 3 -3.81 15.59 9.94
N ARG A 4 -3.03 15.79 11.04
CA ARG A 4 -3.47 16.53 12.26
C ARG A 4 -4.97 16.34 12.54
N ILE A 5 -5.46 15.11 12.46
CA ILE A 5 -6.86 14.81 12.77
C ILE A 5 -6.90 14.76 14.29
N PRO A 6 -7.61 15.67 14.96
CA PRO A 6 -7.81 15.58 16.40
C PRO A 6 -8.48 14.23 16.71
N PRO A 7 -8.10 13.54 17.80
CA PRO A 7 -8.62 12.20 18.11
C PRO A 7 -10.15 12.16 18.27
N GLU A 8 -10.77 13.30 18.55
CA GLU A 8 -12.21 13.54 18.62
C GLU A 8 -12.92 13.76 17.27
N GLN A 9 -12.19 13.85 16.16
CA GLN A 9 -12.77 14.10 14.82
C GLN A 9 -12.63 12.89 13.91
N ASP A 10 -13.72 12.55 13.22
CA ASP A 10 -13.70 11.52 12.17
C ASP A 10 -12.83 11.98 11.00
N ALA A 11 -11.92 11.11 10.58
CA ALA A 11 -11.07 11.31 9.42
C ALA A 11 -11.88 11.50 8.12
N ALA A 12 -13.12 11.03 8.07
CA ALA A 12 -14.05 11.20 6.96
C ALA A 12 -14.39 12.68 6.66
N HIS A 13 -14.16 13.62 7.58
CA HIS A 13 -14.37 15.04 7.33
C HIS A 13 -13.22 15.72 6.56
N PHE A 14 -12.10 15.01 6.34
CA PHE A 14 -10.93 15.56 5.66
C PHE A 14 -10.90 15.10 4.20
N ILE A 15 -11.12 16.02 3.26
CA ILE A 15 -11.17 15.74 1.81
C ILE A 15 -9.92 14.98 1.32
N ASN A 16 -8.75 15.32 1.87
CA ASN A 16 -7.50 14.64 1.53
C ASN A 16 -7.46 13.18 2.01
N PHE A 17 -8.15 12.86 3.10
CA PHE A 17 -8.30 11.50 3.60
C PHE A 17 -9.38 10.76 2.81
N THR A 18 -10.52 11.39 2.53
CA THR A 18 -11.59 10.77 1.74
C THR A 18 -11.15 10.42 0.33
N ASN A 19 -10.21 11.14 -0.28
CA ASN A 19 -9.72 10.80 -1.63
C ASN A 19 -8.65 9.71 -1.63
N MET A 20 -8.14 9.27 -0.48
CA MET A 20 -7.07 8.26 -0.44
C MET A 20 -7.50 6.91 -1.02
N HIS A 21 -8.76 6.51 -0.86
CA HIS A 21 -9.25 5.25 -1.42
C HIS A 21 -9.07 5.22 -2.94
N THR A 22 -9.42 6.30 -3.66
CA THR A 22 -9.25 6.36 -5.13
C THR A 22 -7.79 6.23 -5.57
N ILE A 23 -6.84 6.73 -4.77
CA ILE A 23 -5.41 6.64 -5.08
C ILE A 23 -4.93 5.20 -4.89
N ILE A 24 -5.37 4.55 -3.81
CA ILE A 24 -5.06 3.15 -3.51
C ILE A 24 -5.66 2.22 -4.56
N GLU A 25 -6.94 2.42 -4.92
CA GLU A 25 -7.64 1.67 -5.96
C GLU A 25 -6.97 1.84 -7.32
N SER A 26 -6.63 3.09 -7.70
CA SER A 26 -5.92 3.36 -8.95
C SER A 26 -4.56 2.66 -9.01
N PHE A 27 -3.82 2.65 -7.89
CA PHE A 27 -2.56 1.93 -7.78
C PHE A 27 -2.74 0.43 -8.03
N PHE A 28 -3.68 -0.22 -7.34
CA PHE A 28 -3.90 -1.66 -7.49
C PHE A 28 -4.49 -2.03 -8.85
N THR A 29 -5.39 -1.21 -9.39
CA THR A 29 -5.94 -1.40 -10.75
C THR A 29 -4.82 -1.37 -11.78
N LYS A 30 -3.96 -0.35 -11.72
CA LYS A 30 -2.82 -0.23 -12.62
C LYS A 30 -1.90 -1.44 -12.49
N LEU A 31 -1.58 -1.84 -11.26
CA LEU A 31 -0.73 -2.99 -10.98
C LEU A 31 -1.28 -4.29 -11.57
N ILE A 32 -2.56 -4.58 -11.37
CA ILE A 32 -3.21 -5.79 -11.90
C ILE A 32 -3.17 -5.80 -13.43
N VAL A 33 -3.46 -4.66 -14.07
CA VAL A 33 -3.45 -4.54 -15.54
C VAL A 33 -2.04 -4.65 -16.11
N THR A 34 -1.03 -4.04 -15.48
CA THR A 34 0.34 -4.00 -16.03
C THR A 34 1.16 -5.23 -15.69
N HIS A 35 0.80 -5.99 -14.65
CA HIS A 35 1.63 -7.09 -14.14
C HIS A 35 1.94 -8.17 -15.18
N LYS A 36 1.04 -8.42 -16.14
CA LYS A 36 1.26 -9.39 -17.23
C LYS A 36 1.83 -8.78 -18.50
N LEU A 37 1.92 -7.46 -18.57
CA LEU A 37 2.40 -6.73 -19.75
C LEU A 37 3.87 -6.33 -19.59
N ASP A 38 4.27 -5.95 -18.39
CA ASP A 38 5.63 -5.51 -18.07
C ASP A 38 5.92 -5.72 -16.57
N GLU A 39 6.57 -6.84 -16.28
CA GLU A 39 6.92 -7.22 -14.91
C GLU A 39 7.92 -6.23 -14.28
N GLU A 40 8.91 -5.79 -15.05
CA GLU A 40 9.94 -4.85 -14.57
C GLU A 40 9.32 -3.48 -14.24
N ALA A 41 8.47 -2.95 -15.12
CA ALA A 41 7.77 -1.70 -14.84
C ALA A 41 6.86 -1.81 -13.61
N THR A 42 6.22 -2.96 -13.41
CA THR A 42 5.34 -3.20 -12.26
C THR A 42 6.16 -3.25 -10.96
N VAL A 43 7.33 -3.91 -10.96
CA VAL A 43 8.28 -3.90 -9.84
C VAL A 43 8.74 -2.48 -9.54
N ASN A 44 9.20 -1.75 -10.55
CA ASN A 44 9.69 -0.38 -10.41
C ASN A 44 8.62 0.57 -9.89
N TYR A 45 7.36 0.36 -10.27
CA TYR A 45 6.23 1.13 -9.77
C TYR A 45 6.00 0.93 -8.27
N ALA A 46 5.98 -0.32 -7.79
CA ALA A 46 5.86 -0.64 -6.37
C ALA A 46 7.08 -0.13 -5.56
N LYS A 47 8.31 -0.30 -6.07
CA LYS A 47 9.53 0.24 -5.45
C LYS A 47 9.47 1.77 -5.35
N SER A 48 9.04 2.45 -6.40
CA SER A 48 8.89 3.91 -6.42
C SER A 48 7.86 4.40 -5.40
N LEU A 49 6.75 3.67 -5.23
CA LEU A 49 5.78 3.98 -4.18
C LEU A 49 6.42 3.86 -2.79
N GLY A 50 7.14 2.78 -2.50
CA GLY A 50 7.85 2.59 -1.24
C GLY A 50 8.92 3.65 -0.98
N ALA A 51 9.72 3.99 -2.00
CA ALA A 51 10.74 5.04 -1.91
C ALA A 51 10.14 6.40 -1.51
N ARG A 52 8.96 6.78 -2.03
CA ARG A 52 8.27 8.03 -1.66
C ARG A 52 7.81 8.04 -0.19
N HIS A 53 7.55 6.89 0.41
CA HIS A 53 7.17 6.83 1.83
C HIS A 53 8.32 7.22 2.77
N PHE A 54 9.57 7.05 2.34
CA PHE A 54 10.74 7.49 3.10
C PHE A 54 10.70 9.00 3.42
N ASP A 55 10.19 9.82 2.49
CA ASP A 55 10.06 11.27 2.66
C ASP A 55 9.11 11.65 3.81
N PHE A 56 8.30 10.70 4.31
CA PHE A 56 7.39 10.88 5.42
C PHE A 56 7.93 10.38 6.76
N CYS A 57 9.12 9.76 6.81
CA CYS A 57 9.72 9.31 8.08
C CYS A 57 9.96 10.47 9.06
N SER A 58 10.39 11.63 8.56
CA SER A 58 10.51 12.87 9.35
C SER A 58 9.18 13.36 9.95
N ARG A 59 8.05 12.84 9.45
CA ARG A 59 6.69 13.16 9.86
C ARG A 59 6.04 12.04 10.67
N GLY A 60 6.82 11.04 11.07
CA GLY A 60 6.37 9.91 11.90
C GLY A 60 5.95 8.67 11.13
N PHE A 61 6.19 8.59 9.81
CA PHE A 61 5.94 7.35 9.08
C PHE A 61 6.90 6.23 9.53
N ASN A 62 6.34 5.04 9.77
CA ASN A 62 7.07 3.81 10.09
C ASN A 62 6.67 2.72 9.09
N GLU A 63 7.63 1.93 8.59
CA GLU A 63 7.38 0.84 7.64
C GLU A 63 6.41 -0.23 8.17
N MET A 64 6.28 -0.37 9.50
CA MET A 64 5.27 -1.20 10.17
C MET A 64 3.83 -0.78 9.84
N PHE A 65 3.60 0.48 9.44
CA PHE A 65 2.27 0.93 9.02
C PHE A 65 1.77 0.19 7.78
N TRP A 66 2.65 -0.38 6.96
CA TRP A 66 2.23 -1.26 5.88
C TRP A 66 1.68 -2.59 6.39
N ASP A 67 2.23 -3.15 7.47
CA ASP A 67 1.69 -4.38 8.07
C ASP A 67 0.32 -4.15 8.70
N ILE A 68 0.14 -2.99 9.35
CA ILE A 68 -1.17 -2.59 9.90
C ILE A 68 -2.18 -2.40 8.76
N PHE A 69 -1.80 -1.66 7.72
CA PHE A 69 -2.65 -1.47 6.54
C PHE A 69 -3.06 -2.80 5.92
N MET A 70 -2.15 -3.78 5.85
CA MET A 70 -2.44 -5.12 5.35
C MET A 70 -3.43 -5.90 6.18
N ALA A 71 -3.29 -5.87 7.50
CA ALA A 71 -4.22 -6.53 8.40
C ALA A 71 -5.63 -5.98 8.16
N CYS A 72 -5.78 -4.64 8.13
CA CYS A 72 -7.06 -4.01 7.85
C CYS A 72 -7.62 -4.38 6.47
N LEU A 73 -6.78 -4.38 5.43
CA LEU A 73 -7.22 -4.72 4.07
C LEU A 73 -7.63 -6.19 3.95
N LYS A 74 -6.96 -7.09 4.65
CA LYS A 74 -7.29 -8.52 4.70
C LYS A 74 -8.61 -8.77 5.42
N ASP A 75 -8.85 -8.09 6.54
CA ASP A 75 -10.11 -8.19 7.28
C ASP A 75 -11.29 -7.72 6.41
N GLU A 76 -11.14 -6.55 5.77
CA GLU A 76 -12.17 -6.00 4.88
C GLU A 76 -12.40 -6.89 3.65
N LEU A 77 -11.32 -7.45 3.09
CA LEU A 77 -11.42 -8.38 1.98
C LEU A 77 -12.20 -9.63 2.38
N HIS A 78 -11.94 -10.20 3.56
CA HIS A 78 -12.66 -11.39 4.04
C HIS A 78 -14.15 -11.12 4.23
N VAL A 79 -14.51 -9.96 4.78
CA VAL A 79 -15.91 -9.52 4.90
C VAL A 79 -16.56 -9.35 3.52
N THR A 80 -15.86 -8.68 2.61
CA THR A 80 -16.35 -8.44 1.26
C THR A 80 -16.56 -9.74 0.50
N MET A 81 -15.59 -10.67 0.54
CA MET A 81 -15.63 -11.94 -0.19
C MET A 81 -16.78 -12.86 0.27
N LYS A 82 -17.09 -12.88 1.57
CA LYS A 82 -18.27 -13.60 2.10
C LYS A 82 -19.60 -13.13 1.51
N SER A 83 -19.68 -11.88 1.08
CA SER A 83 -20.91 -11.33 0.49
C SER A 83 -21.17 -11.79 -0.95
N PHE A 84 -20.15 -12.37 -1.62
CA PHE A 84 -20.22 -12.72 -3.04
C PHE A 84 -20.64 -14.17 -3.32
N ASP A 85 -20.96 -14.98 -2.30
CA ASP A 85 -21.35 -16.41 -2.39
C ASP A 85 -20.59 -17.16 -3.50
N ASN A 86 -19.26 -17.13 -3.41
CA ASN A 86 -18.39 -17.47 -4.52
C ASN A 86 -17.73 -18.83 -4.26
N GLU A 87 -17.94 -19.80 -5.16
CA GLU A 87 -17.36 -21.15 -5.05
C GLU A 87 -15.82 -21.14 -4.97
N ASN A 88 -15.18 -20.03 -5.40
CA ASN A 88 -13.72 -19.84 -5.40
C ASN A 88 -13.24 -18.81 -4.33
N GLU A 89 -14.01 -18.60 -3.25
CA GLU A 89 -13.67 -17.63 -2.19
C GLU A 89 -12.23 -17.82 -1.68
N HIS A 90 -11.84 -19.08 -1.46
CA HIS A 90 -10.54 -19.43 -0.91
C HIS A 90 -9.39 -19.08 -1.87
N GLU A 91 -9.51 -19.45 -3.14
CA GLU A 91 -8.53 -19.19 -4.19
C GLU A 91 -8.37 -17.69 -4.42
N LEU A 92 -9.48 -16.94 -4.46
CA LEU A 92 -9.47 -15.49 -4.64
C LEU A 92 -8.80 -14.79 -3.46
N THR A 93 -9.09 -15.22 -2.23
CA THR A 93 -8.44 -14.71 -1.02
C THR A 93 -6.94 -14.93 -1.08
N ILE A 94 -6.49 -16.15 -1.42
CA ILE A 94 -5.06 -16.47 -1.57
C ILE A 94 -4.41 -15.62 -2.66
N CYS A 95 -5.08 -15.43 -3.80
CA CYS A 95 -4.56 -14.64 -4.91
C CYS A 95 -4.32 -13.19 -4.47
N LEU A 96 -5.30 -12.57 -3.82
CA LEU A 96 -5.21 -11.20 -3.36
C LEU A 96 -4.17 -11.02 -2.26
N GLU A 97 -4.10 -11.94 -1.29
CA GLU A 97 -3.06 -11.93 -0.26
C GLU A 97 -1.66 -11.99 -0.86
N LYS A 98 -1.44 -12.86 -1.87
CA LYS A 98 -0.16 -12.94 -2.58
C LYS A 98 0.16 -11.65 -3.34
N THR A 99 -0.82 -11.05 -4.01
CA THR A 99 -0.65 -9.76 -4.70
C THR A 99 -0.23 -8.69 -3.72
N PHE A 100 -0.91 -8.56 -2.58
CA PHE A 100 -0.58 -7.54 -1.60
C PHE A 100 0.79 -7.77 -0.93
N ALA A 101 1.12 -9.01 -0.58
CA ALA A 101 2.43 -9.36 -0.06
C ALA A 101 3.55 -9.00 -1.05
N TRP A 102 3.34 -9.28 -2.35
CA TRP A 102 4.26 -8.90 -3.41
C TRP A 102 4.43 -7.38 -3.52
N VAL A 103 3.34 -6.61 -3.42
CA VAL A 103 3.39 -5.14 -3.41
C VAL A 103 4.29 -4.63 -2.28
N ILE A 104 4.04 -5.10 -1.05
CA ILE A 104 4.77 -4.61 0.12
C ILE A 104 6.22 -5.02 0.11
N HIS A 105 6.52 -6.23 -0.36
CA HIS A 105 7.90 -6.66 -0.56
C HIS A 105 8.66 -5.66 -1.44
N ASN A 106 8.10 -5.29 -2.59
CA ASN A 106 8.72 -4.35 -3.51
C ASN A 106 8.75 -2.92 -2.95
N MET A 107 7.70 -2.48 -2.24
CA MET A 107 7.72 -1.19 -1.55
C MET A 107 8.84 -1.12 -0.50
N ARG A 108 9.02 -2.17 0.31
CA ARG A 108 10.13 -2.28 1.26
C ARG A 108 11.48 -2.20 0.55
N ALA A 109 11.66 -2.91 -0.55
CA ALA A 109 12.89 -2.84 -1.33
C ALA A 109 13.21 -1.40 -1.78
N GLY A 110 12.24 -0.71 -2.38
CA GLY A 110 12.44 0.69 -2.81
C GLY A 110 12.66 1.67 -1.66
N PHE A 111 12.01 1.45 -0.51
CA PHE A 111 12.23 2.24 0.70
C PHE A 111 13.64 2.07 1.25
N GLN A 112 14.14 0.83 1.35
CA GLN A 112 15.50 0.56 1.83
C GLN A 112 16.56 1.10 0.87
N GLU A 113 16.33 1.02 -0.45
CA GLU A 113 17.19 1.65 -1.45
C GLU A 113 17.26 3.18 -1.27
N ARG A 114 16.12 3.85 -1.05
CA ARG A 114 16.08 5.29 -0.80
C ARG A 114 16.76 5.66 0.52
N LYS A 115 16.52 4.88 1.57
CA LYS A 115 17.17 5.06 2.88
C LYS A 115 18.69 4.94 2.78
N LYS A 116 19.20 3.93 2.05
CA LYS A 116 20.64 3.76 1.82
C LYS A 116 21.24 4.96 1.09
N LYS A 117 20.61 5.42 0.00
CA LYS A 117 21.07 6.61 -0.76
C LYS A 117 21.11 7.87 0.10
N ASP A 118 20.11 8.07 0.95
CA ASP A 118 20.06 9.23 1.87
C ASP A 118 21.19 9.19 2.92
N ILE A 119 21.54 7.99 3.41
CA ILE A 119 22.69 7.81 4.30
C ILE A 119 24.01 8.09 3.56
N GLU A 120 24.19 7.54 2.37
CA GLU A 120 25.41 7.73 1.56
C GLU A 120 25.66 9.21 1.17
N LEU A 121 24.59 9.99 0.95
CA LEU A 121 24.69 11.43 0.63
C LEU A 121 24.94 12.32 1.86
N LYS A 122 24.80 11.78 3.07
CA LYS A 122 25.04 12.48 4.33
C LYS A 122 26.44 12.21 4.92
N VAL A 123 27.19 11.29 4.33
CA VAL A 123 28.59 10.97 4.63
C VAL A 123 29.49 11.77 3.71
#